data_AF-K2E7J5-F1
#
_entry.id   AF-K2E7J5-F1
#
_cell.length_a   1.000
_cell.length_b   1.000
_cell.length_c   1.000
_cell.angle_alpha   90.00
_cell.angle_beta   90.00
_cell.angle_gamma   90.00
#
_symmetry.space_group_name_H-M   'P 1'
#
loop_
_entity.id
_entity.type
_entity.pdbx_description
1 polymer ?
#
loop_
_entity_poly.entity_id
_entity_poly.type
_entity_poly.pdbx_seq_one_letter_code
_entity_poly.pdbx_strand_id
1 'polypeptide(L)'
;MVALGSAREKARDSKRLADLRQVQTALEIYFTENSEYPVVASPVQIGTTNTSCLNAGGFVGSDCANPYMALVPQDPSDFSYVYNSTDGTSYTIQARIEGNVNNLTGPIVVSPSGISTSGQ
;
A
#
# COMPACT_ATOMS: atom_id res chain seq x y z
N MET A 1 23.04 -25.03 2.29
CA MET A 1 22.86 -24.03 1.20
C MET A 1 21.65 -23.15 1.58
N VAL A 2 21.83 -22.20 2.51
CA VAL A 2 20.72 -21.43 3.13
C VAL A 2 21.15 -19.96 3.27
N ALA A 3 21.54 -19.34 2.15
CA ALA A 3 21.95 -17.93 2.13
C ALA A 3 21.36 -17.13 0.95
N LEU A 4 20.83 -17.81 -0.07
CA LEU A 4 20.27 -17.16 -1.26
C LEU A 4 18.76 -16.86 -1.15
N GLY A 5 18.04 -17.61 -0.30
CA GLY A 5 16.61 -17.37 -0.02
C GLY A 5 16.37 -16.04 0.69
N SER A 6 17.13 -15.80 1.77
CA SER A 6 16.99 -14.62 2.63
C SER A 6 17.37 -13.29 1.97
N ALA A 7 18.29 -13.29 1.00
CA ALA A 7 18.65 -12.08 0.27
C ALA A 7 17.54 -11.60 -0.69
N ARG A 8 16.86 -12.54 -1.37
CA ARG A 8 15.74 -12.23 -2.26
C ARG A 8 14.52 -11.76 -1.47
N GLU A 9 14.26 -12.41 -0.33
CA GLU A 9 13.21 -12.00 0.62
C GLU A 9 13.43 -10.56 1.10
N LYS A 10 14.65 -10.24 1.60
CA LYS A 10 15.00 -8.87 2.02
C LYS A 10 14.85 -7.84 0.91
N ALA A 11 15.23 -8.19 -0.33
CA ALA A 11 15.09 -7.28 -1.47
C ALA A 11 13.61 -7.01 -1.79
N ARG A 12 12.76 -8.05 -1.76
CA ARG A 12 11.31 -7.91 -1.93
C ARG A 12 10.70 -7.08 -0.82
N ASP A 13 11.02 -7.36 0.43
CA ASP A 13 10.50 -6.61 1.58
C ASP A 13 10.93 -5.13 1.56
N SER A 14 12.17 -4.85 1.16
CA SER A 14 12.64 -3.47 0.96
C SER A 14 11.83 -2.76 -0.13
N LYS A 15 11.55 -3.48 -1.22
CA LYS A 15 10.69 -2.98 -2.30
C LYS A 15 9.26 -2.73 -1.81
N ARG A 16 8.65 -3.65 -1.04
CA ARG A 16 7.32 -3.49 -0.43
C ARG A 16 7.24 -2.22 0.39
N LEU A 17 8.23 -1.97 1.25
CA LEU A 17 8.25 -0.76 2.08
C LEU A 17 8.39 0.53 1.24
N ALA A 18 9.21 0.51 0.20
CA ALA A 18 9.35 1.65 -0.71
C ALA A 18 8.06 1.90 -1.51
N ASP A 19 7.41 0.84 -1.97
CA ASP A 19 6.15 0.87 -2.69
C ASP A 19 5.02 1.42 -1.79
N LEU A 20 4.90 0.93 -0.55
CA LEU A 20 3.93 1.42 0.43
C LEU A 20 4.15 2.88 0.80
N ARG A 21 5.40 3.34 0.96
CA ARG A 21 5.72 4.76 1.21
C ARG A 21 5.27 5.66 0.06
N GLN A 22 5.45 5.22 -1.18
CA GLN A 22 4.96 5.98 -2.34
C GLN A 22 3.42 6.08 -2.33
N VAL A 23 2.74 4.99 -1.98
CA VAL A 23 1.27 5.00 -1.82
C VAL A 23 0.85 5.97 -0.71
N GLN A 24 1.53 5.98 0.45
CA GLN A 24 1.26 6.94 1.51
C GLN A 24 1.39 8.38 1.00
N THR A 25 2.50 8.72 0.33
CA THR A 25 2.70 10.07 -0.22
C THR A 25 1.59 10.46 -1.19
N ALA A 26 1.16 9.55 -2.06
CA ALA A 26 0.08 9.83 -2.99
C ALA A 26 -1.28 10.02 -2.29
N LEU A 27 -1.55 9.25 -1.22
CA LEU A 27 -2.73 9.43 -0.39
C LEU A 27 -2.70 10.76 0.37
N GLU A 28 -1.53 11.22 0.83
CA GLU A 28 -1.41 12.55 1.46
C GLU A 28 -1.66 13.68 0.46
N ILE A 29 -1.22 13.52 -0.80
CA ILE A 29 -1.54 14.48 -1.87
C ILE A 29 -3.06 14.47 -2.10
N TYR A 30 -3.68 13.29 -2.20
CA TYR A 30 -5.13 13.16 -2.34
C TYR A 30 -5.88 13.85 -1.18
N PHE A 31 -5.43 13.64 0.06
CA PHE A 31 -6.02 14.27 1.25
C PHE A 31 -5.87 15.79 1.23
N THR A 32 -4.71 16.29 0.78
CA THR A 32 -4.45 17.74 0.67
C THR A 32 -5.44 18.42 -0.29
N GLU A 33 -5.78 17.75 -1.39
CA GLU A 33 -6.67 18.30 -2.42
C GLU A 33 -8.16 18.07 -2.11
N ASN A 34 -8.52 16.93 -1.52
CA ASN A 34 -9.92 16.52 -1.29
C ASN A 34 -10.39 16.68 0.17
N SER A 35 -9.48 16.96 1.10
CA SER A 35 -9.73 17.00 2.56
C SER A 35 -10.24 15.68 3.16
N GLU A 36 -10.10 14.57 2.44
CA GLU A 36 -10.45 13.22 2.86
C GLU A 36 -9.57 12.19 2.14
N TYR A 37 -9.46 10.97 2.64
CA TYR A 37 -8.90 9.82 1.94
C TYR A 37 -9.96 9.12 1.09
N PRO A 38 -9.57 8.36 0.05
CA PRO A 38 -10.51 7.62 -0.80
C PRO A 38 -11.42 6.71 0.04
N VAL A 39 -12.72 6.99 0.09
CA VAL A 39 -13.66 6.17 0.86
C VAL A 39 -14.01 4.90 0.10
N VAL A 40 -13.90 3.75 0.77
CA VAL A 40 -14.31 2.44 0.23
C VAL A 40 -15.30 1.79 1.19
N ALA A 41 -16.38 1.22 0.62
CA ALA A 41 -17.42 0.56 1.43
C ALA A 41 -16.95 -0.76 2.08
N SER A 42 -15.84 -1.32 1.59
CA SER A 42 -15.23 -2.55 2.09
C SER A 42 -13.75 -2.54 1.73
N PRO A 43 -12.90 -3.35 2.40
CA PRO A 43 -11.48 -3.43 2.06
C PRO A 43 -11.28 -3.81 0.59
N VAL A 44 -10.45 -3.04 -0.12
CA VAL A 44 -10.19 -3.20 -1.55
C VAL A 44 -8.73 -3.54 -1.78
N GLN A 45 -8.47 -4.54 -2.62
CA GLN A 45 -7.12 -4.82 -3.09
C GLN A 45 -6.65 -3.74 -4.07
N ILE A 46 -5.50 -3.15 -3.78
CA ILE A 46 -4.88 -2.10 -4.61
C ILE A 46 -3.71 -2.66 -5.44
N GLY A 47 -3.37 -1.98 -6.54
CA GLY A 47 -2.35 -2.45 -7.47
C GLY A 47 -2.84 -3.58 -8.39
N THR A 48 -4.15 -3.68 -8.62
CA THR A 48 -4.75 -4.60 -9.59
C THR A 48 -5.29 -3.84 -10.80
N THR A 49 -5.77 -4.52 -11.85
CA THR A 49 -6.28 -3.89 -13.07
C THR A 49 -7.33 -2.79 -12.82
N ASN A 50 -8.16 -2.93 -11.79
CA ASN A 50 -9.24 -1.98 -11.46
C ASN A 50 -8.83 -0.94 -10.42
N THR A 51 -7.64 -1.05 -9.86
CA THR A 51 -7.10 -0.21 -8.76
C THR A 51 -5.61 0.08 -8.98
N SER A 52 -5.22 0.17 -10.25
CA SER A 52 -3.85 0.36 -10.70
C SER A 52 -3.44 1.83 -10.68
N CYS A 53 -4.37 2.74 -10.40
CA CYS A 53 -4.12 4.17 -10.33
C CYS A 53 -4.89 4.84 -9.18
N LEU A 54 -4.36 5.96 -8.67
CA LEU A 54 -5.03 6.87 -7.75
C LEU A 54 -5.18 8.25 -8.40
N ASN A 55 -6.42 8.75 -8.52
CA ASN A 55 -6.72 10.13 -8.95
C ASN A 55 -7.72 10.80 -8.00
N ALA A 56 -8.27 11.96 -8.38
CA ALA A 56 -9.25 12.71 -7.59
C ALA A 56 -10.55 11.94 -7.28
N GLY A 57 -10.86 10.85 -8.00
CA GLY A 57 -12.00 9.97 -7.70
C GLY A 57 -11.66 8.76 -6.82
N GLY A 58 -10.41 8.64 -6.36
CA GLY A 58 -9.92 7.51 -5.57
C GLY A 58 -9.18 6.47 -6.41
N PHE A 59 -9.23 5.21 -5.98
CA PHE A 59 -8.58 4.11 -6.68
C PHE A 59 -9.38 3.71 -7.93
N VAL A 60 -8.74 3.80 -9.09
CA VAL A 60 -9.33 3.50 -10.40
C VAL A 60 -8.41 2.58 -11.20
N GLY A 61 -8.94 2.05 -12.31
CA GLY A 61 -8.16 1.22 -13.22
C GLY A 61 -7.18 2.02 -14.09
N SER A 62 -6.64 1.34 -15.10
CA SER A 62 -5.54 1.86 -15.94
C SER A 62 -5.88 3.13 -16.74
N ASP A 63 -7.17 3.43 -16.97
CA ASP A 63 -7.64 4.63 -17.69
C ASP A 63 -7.77 5.84 -16.76
N CYS A 64 -6.65 6.21 -16.14
CA CYS A 64 -6.62 7.21 -15.09
C CYS A 64 -6.18 8.59 -15.62
N ALA A 65 -7.09 9.56 -15.61
CA ALA A 65 -6.77 10.96 -15.93
C ALA A 65 -6.29 11.71 -14.69
N ASN A 66 -5.27 12.57 -14.86
CA ASN A 66 -4.66 13.40 -13.81
C ASN A 66 -4.35 12.63 -12.51
N PRO A 67 -3.50 11.60 -12.58
CA PRO A 67 -3.25 10.74 -11.44
C PRO A 67 -2.36 11.41 -10.39
N TYR A 68 -2.71 11.25 -9.11
CA TYR A 68 -1.78 11.49 -7.99
C TYR A 68 -0.75 10.35 -7.90
N MET A 69 -1.17 9.14 -8.30
CA MET A 69 -0.29 7.99 -8.48
C MET A 69 -0.67 7.24 -9.75
N ALA A 70 0.14 7.38 -10.80
CA ALA A 70 -0.15 6.79 -12.11
C ALA A 70 -0.07 5.26 -12.12
N LEU A 71 0.71 4.68 -11.20
CA LEU A 71 0.84 3.24 -11.03
C LEU A 71 0.88 2.92 -9.53
N VAL A 72 -0.20 2.34 -9.03
CA VAL A 72 -0.25 1.76 -7.70
C VAL A 72 0.49 0.43 -7.74
N PRO A 73 1.55 0.25 -6.94
CA PRO A 73 2.36 -0.95 -6.96
C PRO A 73 1.55 -2.17 -6.52
N GLN A 74 1.73 -3.26 -7.24
CA GLN A 74 1.31 -4.59 -6.80
C GLN A 74 2.38 -5.20 -5.91
N ASP A 75 2.00 -6.08 -4.97
CA ASP A 75 2.99 -6.86 -4.22
C ASP A 75 3.92 -7.62 -5.20
N PRO A 76 5.26 -7.62 -4.98
CA PRO A 76 6.21 -8.28 -5.86
C PRO A 76 6.20 -9.81 -5.79
N SER A 77 5.22 -10.41 -5.11
CA SER A 77 5.09 -11.84 -4.84
C SER A 77 3.60 -12.23 -4.77
N ASP A 78 3.24 -13.27 -4.02
CA ASP A 78 1.88 -13.79 -3.91
C ASP A 78 0.98 -13.05 -2.89
N PHE A 79 1.44 -11.95 -2.28
CA PHE A 79 0.63 -11.19 -1.33
C PHE A 79 -0.17 -10.08 -2.03
N SER A 80 -0.92 -9.32 -1.25
CA SER A 80 -1.76 -8.23 -1.76
C SER A 80 -1.75 -7.08 -0.78
N TYR A 81 -1.77 -5.86 -1.32
CA TYR A 81 -2.00 -4.66 -0.54
C TYR A 81 -3.49 -4.42 -0.48
N VAL A 82 -4.04 -4.40 0.73
CA VAL A 82 -5.48 -4.22 0.95
C VAL A 82 -5.71 -2.89 1.64
N TYR A 83 -6.30 -1.96 0.90
CA TYR A 83 -6.66 -0.64 1.37
C TYR A 83 -8.05 -0.64 2.01
N ASN A 84 -8.22 0.10 3.10
CA ASN A 84 -9.51 0.32 3.73
C ASN A 84 -9.58 1.74 4.33
N SER A 85 -10.67 2.44 4.04
CA SER A 85 -11.05 3.71 4.67
C SER A 85 -12.56 3.86 4.58
N THR A 86 -13.24 3.85 5.72
CA THR A 86 -14.72 3.82 5.78
C THR A 86 -15.34 5.20 5.88
N ASP A 87 -14.58 6.15 6.40
CA ASP A 87 -15.02 7.50 6.81
C ASP A 87 -14.14 8.60 6.22
N GLY A 88 -13.10 8.26 5.46
CA GLY A 88 -12.23 9.22 4.77
C GLY A 88 -11.30 10.01 5.72
N THR A 89 -11.42 9.84 7.03
CA THR A 89 -10.57 10.54 8.01
C THR A 89 -9.21 9.87 8.20
N SER A 90 -9.17 8.55 8.02
CA SER A 90 -7.97 7.73 8.13
C SER A 90 -8.05 6.57 7.16
N TYR A 91 -6.91 5.94 6.88
CA TYR A 91 -6.86 4.71 6.08
C TYR A 91 -5.96 3.68 6.72
N THR A 92 -6.17 2.42 6.34
CA THR A 92 -5.24 1.33 6.60
C THR A 92 -4.91 0.61 5.31
N ILE A 93 -3.64 0.30 5.09
CA ILE A 93 -3.19 -0.63 4.05
C ILE A 93 -2.57 -1.82 4.75
N GLN A 94 -3.21 -2.98 4.61
CA GLN A 94 -2.65 -4.24 5.08
C GLN A 94 -1.70 -4.80 4.04
N ALA A 95 -0.51 -5.19 4.47
CA ALA A 95 0.51 -5.85 3.65
C ALA A 95 1.21 -6.92 4.49
N ARG A 96 2.14 -7.68 3.88
CA ARG A 96 2.91 -8.70 4.59
C ARG A 96 4.38 -8.64 4.24
N ILE A 97 5.21 -8.67 5.27
CA ILE A 97 6.66 -8.82 5.18
C ILE A 97 6.99 -10.32 5.30
N GLU A 98 7.83 -10.81 4.40
CA GLU A 98 8.24 -12.22 4.35
C GLU A 98 9.29 -12.54 5.40
N GLY A 99 10.31 -11.67 5.53
CA GLY A 99 11.40 -11.84 6.48
C GLY A 99 11.27 -10.92 7.70
N ASN A 100 12.42 -10.38 8.12
CA ASN A 100 12.51 -9.33 9.11
C ASN A 100 13.16 -8.11 8.46
N VAL A 101 12.44 -6.99 8.42
CA VAL A 101 12.95 -5.72 7.93
C VAL A 101 12.56 -4.63 8.93
N ASN A 102 13.54 -3.93 9.49
CA ASN A 102 13.32 -2.86 10.48
C ASN A 102 12.42 -3.28 11.66
N ASN A 103 12.58 -4.51 12.16
CA ASN A 103 11.73 -5.13 13.19
C ASN A 103 10.26 -5.36 12.79
N LEU A 104 9.92 -5.16 11.52
CA LEU A 104 8.64 -5.58 10.95
C LEU A 104 8.75 -7.04 10.53
N THR A 105 7.77 -7.85 10.95
CA THR A 105 7.65 -9.26 10.56
C THR A 105 6.20 -9.60 10.35
N GLY A 106 5.91 -10.48 9.38
CA GLY A 106 4.56 -10.95 9.14
C GLY A 106 3.62 -9.84 8.65
N PRO A 107 2.34 -9.85 9.04
CA PRO A 107 1.37 -8.84 8.60
C PRO A 107 1.71 -7.47 9.17
N ILE A 108 1.69 -6.46 8.32
CA ILE A 108 1.90 -5.06 8.67
C ILE A 108 0.69 -4.23 8.25
N VAL A 109 0.47 -3.14 8.97
CA VAL A 109 -0.54 -2.13 8.68
C VAL A 109 0.17 -0.80 8.44
N VAL A 110 -0.15 -0.17 7.32
CA VAL A 110 0.26 1.18 6.98
C VAL A 110 -0.93 2.10 7.21
N SER A 111 -0.72 3.22 7.88
CA SER A 111 -1.71 4.26 8.07
C SER A 111 -1.05 5.64 7.92
N PRO A 112 -1.79 6.76 7.96
CA PRO A 112 -1.19 8.09 7.96
C PRO A 112 -0.11 8.26 9.05
N SER A 113 -0.26 7.57 10.18
CA SER A 113 0.65 7.64 11.33
C SER A 113 1.95 6.85 11.13
N GLY A 114 2.06 6.02 10.10
CA GLY A 114 3.26 5.22 9.81
C GLY A 114 2.98 3.75 9.50
N ILE A 115 4.03 2.93 9.60
CA ILE A 115 3.99 1.48 9.32
C ILE A 115 4.25 0.73 10.62
N SER A 116 3.33 -0.18 10.98
CA SER A 116 3.41 -1.00 12.20
C SER A 116 3.08 -2.46 11.90
N THR A 117 3.52 -3.39 12.74
CA THR A 117 3.07 -4.79 12.67
C THR A 117 1.63 -4.93 13.15
N SER A 118 0.82 -5.76 12.47
CA SER A 118 -0.61 -5.98 12.75
C SER A 118 -0.90 -6.76 14.05
N GLY A 119 0.02 -6.78 15.02
CA GLY A 119 -0.08 -7.60 16.22
C GLY A 119 0.96 -7.23 17.26
N GLN A 120 0.66 -6.17 18.00
CA GLN A 120 0.96 -5.99 19.43
C GLN A 120 -0.31 -5.41 20.06
#